data_AF-A0A7K5XP21-F1
#
_entry.id   AF-A0A7K5XP21-F1
#
_cell.length_a   1.000
_cell.length_b   1.000
_cell.length_c   1.000
_cell.angle_alpha   90.00
_cell.angle_beta   90.00
_cell.angle_gamma   90.00
#
_symmetry.space_group_name_H-M   'P 1'
#
loop_
_entity.id
_entity.type
_entity.pdbx_description
1 polymer ?
#
loop_
_entity_poly.entity_id
_entity_poly.type
_entity_poly.pdbx_seq_one_letter_code
_entity_poly.pdbx_strand_id
1 'polypeptide(L)'
;SVASQMEQIRRDIRDFKETSGVDKVIVLWTANTERFCDVVPGLNDTADNLLRAIERGLEVSPSTLFAVASILEGCAYINGSPQNTFVPGAVELAAQRRVFICGDDFKSGQTKLKSVLVDFLVGAGLKTKSIVSYNHLGNNDGKNLSAPQQFRSKEISKSNVVDDTVQANPILYGPQDKPDHCVVIKYVPYVGDSKRALDEYTSEIMMGGTNTIVIHNTCEDSLLASPIILDLAILTELCQRVTFCTEADPEFQGFHSVLSIVAFLCKAPLVPEGTPVVNALFRQRSCIENILR
;
A
#
# COMPACT_ATOMS: atom_id res chain seq x y z
N SER A 1 -8.97 28.31 1.43
CA SER A 1 -9.71 27.37 0.54
C SER A 1 -8.87 26.12 0.36
N VAL A 2 -9.42 25.04 -0.21
CA VAL A 2 -8.62 23.84 -0.54
C VAL A 2 -7.49 24.20 -1.52
N ALA A 3 -7.77 25.07 -2.50
CA ALA A 3 -6.76 25.60 -3.41
C ALA A 3 -5.61 26.33 -2.69
N SER A 4 -5.89 27.16 -1.67
CA SER A 4 -4.83 27.83 -0.91
C SER A 4 -3.99 26.86 -0.08
N GLN A 5 -4.61 25.78 0.42
CA GLN A 5 -3.88 24.71 1.12
C GLN A 5 -2.98 23.94 0.15
N MET A 6 -3.45 23.62 -1.05
CA MET A 6 -2.62 22.99 -2.09
C MET A 6 -1.40 23.86 -2.42
N GLU A 7 -1.61 25.16 -2.65
CA GLU A 7 -0.52 26.06 -3.01
C GLU A 7 0.49 26.23 -1.86
N GLN A 8 0.03 26.20 -0.61
CA GLN A 8 0.92 26.19 0.54
C GLN A 8 1.79 24.92 0.55
N ILE A 9 1.23 23.73 0.33
CA ILE A 9 2.00 22.47 0.27
C ILE A 9 3.04 22.53 -0.86
N ARG A 10 2.66 23.03 -2.04
CA ARG A 10 3.58 23.21 -3.18
C ARG A 10 4.71 24.19 -2.86
N ARG A 11 4.39 25.27 -2.13
CA ARG A 11 5.39 26.22 -1.64
C ARG A 11 6.33 25.54 -0.65
N ASP A 12 5.82 24.78 0.32
CA ASP A 12 6.64 24.08 1.31
C ASP A 12 7.63 23.09 0.65
N ILE A 13 7.20 22.38 -0.40
CA ILE A 13 8.08 21.50 -1.20
C ILE A 13 9.21 22.29 -1.88
N ARG A 14 8.88 23.42 -2.53
CA ARG A 14 9.86 24.28 -3.21
C ARG A 14 10.84 24.91 -2.22
N ASP A 15 10.32 25.46 -1.12
CA ASP A 15 11.10 26.09 -0.06
C ASP A 15 12.05 25.06 0.58
N PHE A 16 11.59 23.82 0.84
CA PHE A 16 12.44 22.73 1.33
C PHE A 16 13.55 22.38 0.34
N LYS A 17 13.22 22.23 -0.95
CA LYS A 17 14.20 21.91 -2.00
C LYS A 17 15.29 22.98 -2.11
N GLU A 18 14.89 24.26 -2.10
CA GLU A 18 15.82 25.39 -2.18
C GLU A 18 16.71 25.50 -0.94
N THR A 19 16.13 25.41 0.26
CA THR A 19 16.86 25.60 1.52
C THR A 19 17.80 24.43 1.86
N SER A 20 17.46 23.21 1.47
CA SER A 20 18.30 22.03 1.71
C SER A 20 19.35 21.79 0.63
N GLY A 21 19.17 22.36 -0.58
CA GLY A 21 20.06 22.16 -1.72
C GLY A 21 19.99 20.76 -2.33
N VAL A 22 18.93 20.00 -2.08
CA VAL A 22 18.76 18.64 -2.63
C VAL A 22 18.25 18.67 -4.07
N ASP A 23 18.74 17.75 -4.90
CA ASP A 23 18.31 17.64 -6.31
C ASP A 23 16.90 17.04 -6.43
N LYS A 24 16.57 16.11 -5.54
CA LYS A 24 15.33 15.32 -5.55
C LYS A 24 14.61 15.38 -4.21
N VAL A 25 13.29 15.42 -4.28
CA VAL A 25 12.40 15.36 -3.13
C VAL A 25 11.42 14.20 -3.34
N ILE A 26 11.21 13.41 -2.30
CA ILE A 26 10.22 12.35 -2.24
C ILE A 26 9.31 12.67 -1.06
N VAL A 27 8.01 12.71 -1.31
CA VAL A 27 6.99 12.95 -0.29
C VAL A 27 6.39 11.62 0.11
N LEU A 28 6.31 11.36 1.42
CA LEU A 28 5.75 10.12 1.94
C LEU A 28 4.70 10.43 3.02
N TRP A 29 3.53 9.83 2.87
CA TRP A 29 2.45 9.90 3.86
C TRP A 29 2.66 8.86 4.94
N THR A 30 2.97 9.32 6.15
CA THR A 30 2.99 8.51 7.39
C THR A 30 2.13 9.13 8.49
N ALA A 31 1.13 9.92 8.11
CA ALA A 31 0.17 10.50 9.03
C ALA A 31 -0.96 9.50 9.36
N ASN A 32 -1.94 9.94 10.15
CA ASN A 32 -3.08 9.13 10.54
C ASN A 32 -3.78 8.49 9.33
N THR A 33 -4.36 7.32 9.56
CA THR A 33 -5.21 6.67 8.57
C THR A 33 -6.45 7.52 8.33
N GLU A 34 -6.72 7.84 7.07
CA GLU A 34 -7.96 8.50 6.68
C GLU A 34 -9.04 7.45 6.36
N ARG A 35 -10.30 7.90 6.32
CA ARG A 35 -11.37 7.09 5.73
C ARG A 35 -11.20 7.04 4.21
N PHE A 36 -11.83 6.06 3.56
CA PHE A 36 -11.93 6.08 2.11
C PHE A 36 -12.75 7.29 1.62
N CYS A 37 -12.34 7.83 0.48
CA CYS A 37 -13.10 8.79 -0.30
C CYS A 37 -13.92 8.07 -1.36
N ASP A 38 -15.10 8.60 -1.65
CA ASP A 38 -15.91 8.11 -2.77
C ASP A 38 -15.25 8.49 -4.10
N VAL A 39 -15.26 7.56 -5.06
CA VAL A 39 -14.88 7.83 -6.44
C VAL A 39 -16.13 8.22 -7.20
N VAL A 40 -16.22 9.49 -7.60
CA VAL A 40 -17.42 10.10 -8.16
C VAL A 40 -17.11 10.65 -9.56
N PRO A 41 -17.88 10.24 -10.60
CA PRO A 41 -17.76 10.80 -11.93
C PRO A 41 -17.92 12.33 -11.93
N GLY A 42 -17.04 13.05 -12.63
CA GLY A 42 -17.04 14.51 -12.65
C GLY A 42 -16.34 15.19 -11.47
N LEU A 43 -15.86 14.43 -10.48
CA LEU A 43 -15.17 14.96 -9.29
C LEU A 43 -13.70 14.54 -9.23
N ASN A 44 -13.43 13.24 -9.18
CA ASN A 44 -12.08 12.69 -8.96
C ASN A 44 -11.77 11.46 -9.84
N ASP A 45 -12.57 11.29 -10.88
CA ASP A 45 -12.46 10.26 -11.92
C ASP A 45 -11.39 10.58 -12.98
N THR A 46 -11.10 11.86 -13.23
CA THR A 46 -10.04 12.30 -14.16
C THR A 46 -9.14 13.37 -13.54
N ALA A 47 -7.93 13.54 -14.08
CA ALA A 47 -6.96 14.53 -13.63
C ALA A 47 -7.56 15.95 -13.67
N ASP A 48 -8.22 16.28 -14.78
CA ASP A 48 -8.89 17.56 -14.99
C ASP A 48 -10.03 17.81 -14.00
N ASN A 49 -10.85 16.79 -13.73
CA ASN A 49 -11.95 16.89 -12.77
C ASN A 49 -11.40 17.11 -11.36
N LEU A 50 -10.36 16.36 -10.97
CA LEU A 50 -9.74 16.47 -9.66
C LEU A 50 -9.12 17.86 -9.43
N LEU A 51 -8.39 18.40 -10.40
CA LEU A 51 -7.81 19.75 -10.31
C LEU A 51 -8.92 20.82 -10.21
N ARG A 52 -9.97 20.73 -11.03
CA ARG A 52 -11.13 21.64 -10.94
C ARG A 52 -11.85 21.54 -9.61
N ALA A 53 -11.95 20.34 -9.03
CA ALA A 53 -12.56 20.14 -7.72
C ALA A 53 -11.79 20.88 -6.63
N ILE A 54 -10.45 20.78 -6.65
CA ILE A 54 -9.55 21.50 -5.73
C ILE A 54 -9.68 23.01 -5.89
N GLU A 55 -9.68 23.52 -7.13
CA GLU A 55 -9.83 24.94 -7.44
C GLU A 55 -11.16 25.51 -6.94
N ARG A 56 -12.25 24.75 -7.09
CA ARG A 56 -13.59 25.11 -6.63
C ARG A 56 -13.78 24.93 -5.13
N GLY A 57 -12.80 24.35 -4.42
CA GLY A 57 -12.88 24.09 -2.98
C GLY A 57 -13.85 22.97 -2.62
N LEU A 58 -14.09 22.02 -3.52
CA LEU A 58 -14.85 20.81 -3.24
C LEU A 58 -14.07 19.88 -2.30
N GLU A 59 -14.77 18.93 -1.69
CA GLU A 59 -14.16 18.01 -0.73
C GLU A 59 -13.14 17.08 -1.40
N VAL A 60 -11.89 17.20 -0.98
CA VAL A 60 -10.75 16.35 -1.37
C VAL A 60 -9.99 16.01 -0.10
N SER A 61 -9.59 14.75 0.08
CA SER A 61 -8.87 14.37 1.30
C SER A 61 -7.51 15.08 1.40
N PRO A 62 -7.02 15.36 2.61
CA PRO A 62 -5.68 15.87 2.80
C PRO A 62 -4.63 15.02 2.10
N SER A 63 -4.67 13.69 2.20
CA SER A 63 -3.71 12.82 1.50
C SER A 63 -3.73 13.01 -0.03
N THR A 64 -4.92 13.13 -0.64
CA THR A 64 -5.05 13.41 -2.08
C THR A 64 -4.49 14.79 -2.43
N LEU A 65 -4.71 15.79 -1.57
CA LEU A 65 -4.16 17.13 -1.75
C LEU A 65 -2.62 17.13 -1.74
N PHE A 66 -1.99 16.39 -0.81
CA PHE A 66 -0.54 16.21 -0.78
C PHE A 66 -0.04 15.44 -2.00
N ALA A 67 -0.76 14.41 -2.46
CA ALA A 67 -0.40 13.66 -3.66
C ALA A 67 -0.41 14.55 -4.90
N VAL A 68 -1.50 15.30 -5.12
CA VAL A 68 -1.62 16.25 -6.25
C VAL A 68 -0.55 17.33 -6.18
N ALA A 69 -0.32 17.94 -5.01
CA ALA A 69 0.72 18.95 -4.84
C ALA A 69 2.13 18.38 -5.18
N SER A 70 2.44 17.17 -4.71
CA SER A 70 3.72 16.52 -4.98
C SER A 70 3.90 16.23 -6.46
N ILE A 71 2.86 15.70 -7.12
CA ILE A 71 2.87 15.43 -8.57
C ILE A 71 3.08 16.72 -9.39
N LEU A 72 2.43 17.82 -9.01
CA LEU A 72 2.58 19.11 -9.67
C LEU A 72 3.99 19.71 -9.50
N GLU A 73 4.68 19.39 -8.40
CA GLU A 73 6.08 19.78 -8.16
C GLU A 73 7.10 18.76 -8.68
N GLY A 74 6.66 17.74 -9.44
CA GLY A 74 7.56 16.71 -9.99
C GLY A 74 8.17 15.78 -8.95
N CYS A 75 7.61 15.74 -7.74
CA CYS A 75 8.11 14.97 -6.60
C CYS A 75 7.33 13.65 -6.48
N ALA A 76 8.04 12.53 -6.34
CA ALA A 76 7.39 11.24 -6.14
C ALA A 76 6.59 11.24 -4.84
N TYR A 77 5.44 10.55 -4.84
CA TYR A 77 4.55 10.48 -3.69
C TYR A 77 4.28 9.04 -3.26
N ILE A 78 4.51 8.74 -1.98
CA ILE A 78 4.36 7.41 -1.40
C ILE A 78 3.24 7.42 -0.35
N ASN A 79 2.22 6.60 -0.52
CA ASN A 79 1.17 6.43 0.48
C ASN A 79 1.49 5.28 1.43
N GLY A 80 1.89 5.61 2.66
CA GLY A 80 2.19 4.64 3.72
C GLY A 80 0.98 4.15 4.51
N SER A 81 -0.21 4.67 4.22
CA SER A 81 -1.46 4.40 4.95
C SER A 81 -2.51 3.74 4.04
N PRO A 82 -3.62 3.17 4.58
CA PRO A 82 -4.51 2.33 3.79
C PRO A 82 -5.63 3.06 3.05
N GLN A 83 -5.81 4.38 3.25
CA GLN A 83 -6.85 5.12 2.51
C GLN A 83 -6.56 5.13 1.00
N ASN A 84 -7.60 5.26 0.19
CA ASN A 84 -7.52 5.32 -1.27
C ASN A 84 -7.11 6.71 -1.79
N THR A 85 -5.94 7.20 -1.38
CA THR A 85 -5.38 8.49 -1.83
C THR A 85 -5.27 8.58 -3.36
N PHE A 86 -4.94 7.46 -4.00
CA PHE A 86 -4.78 7.36 -5.46
C PHE A 86 -6.11 7.10 -6.17
N VAL A 87 -7.03 8.05 -6.06
CA VAL A 87 -8.24 8.10 -6.91
C VAL A 87 -7.85 8.16 -8.40
N PRO A 88 -8.73 7.73 -9.34
CA PRO A 88 -8.38 7.65 -10.76
C PRO A 88 -7.77 8.93 -11.33
N GLY A 89 -8.30 10.11 -10.96
CA GLY A 89 -7.74 11.38 -11.39
C GLY A 89 -6.32 11.67 -10.87
N ALA A 90 -5.95 11.16 -9.69
CA ALA A 90 -4.59 11.28 -9.17
C ALA A 90 -3.61 10.36 -9.92
N VAL A 91 -4.05 9.14 -10.25
CA VAL A 91 -3.27 8.19 -11.05
C VAL A 91 -3.04 8.74 -12.46
N GLU A 92 -4.09 9.26 -13.09
CA GLU A 92 -4.00 9.90 -14.41
C GLU A 92 -3.06 11.11 -14.38
N LEU A 93 -3.16 11.97 -13.37
CA LEU A 93 -2.28 13.13 -13.23
C LEU A 93 -0.81 12.72 -13.08
N ALA A 94 -0.53 11.67 -12.30
CA ALA A 94 0.82 11.13 -12.14
C ALA A 94 1.38 10.55 -13.47
N ALA A 95 0.53 9.92 -14.28
CA ALA A 95 0.88 9.44 -15.61
C ALA A 95 1.20 10.60 -16.56
N GLN A 96 0.32 11.62 -16.63
CA GLN A 96 0.52 12.82 -17.45
C GLN A 96 1.81 13.58 -17.09
N ARG A 97 2.14 13.66 -15.80
CA ARG A 97 3.35 14.35 -15.30
C ARG A 97 4.60 13.47 -15.25
N ARG A 98 4.48 12.17 -15.54
CA ARG A 98 5.56 11.18 -15.44
C ARG A 98 6.23 11.17 -14.06
N VAL A 99 5.42 11.27 -13.01
CA VAL A 99 5.86 11.26 -11.61
C VAL A 99 5.49 9.94 -10.97
N PHE A 100 6.40 9.38 -10.16
CA PHE A 100 6.11 8.14 -9.46
C PHE A 100 5.13 8.32 -8.30
N ILE A 101 4.17 7.40 -8.25
CA ILE A 101 3.30 7.16 -7.12
C ILE A 101 3.38 5.69 -6.72
N CYS A 102 3.36 5.41 -5.42
CA CYS A 102 3.32 4.06 -4.90
C CYS A 102 2.70 4.00 -3.50
N GLY A 103 2.34 2.79 -3.08
CA GLY A 103 1.49 2.52 -1.93
C GLY A 103 0.73 1.22 -2.19
N ASP A 104 -0.25 0.83 -1.38
CA ASP A 104 -0.74 1.48 -0.17
C ASP A 104 -0.44 0.64 1.09
N ASP A 105 -0.35 1.33 2.23
CA ASP A 105 -0.19 0.78 3.59
C ASP A 105 1.10 -0.04 3.83
N PHE A 106 1.96 0.35 4.78
CA PHE A 106 3.23 -0.36 5.02
C PHE A 106 3.07 -1.83 5.35
N LYS A 107 3.73 -2.74 4.63
CA LYS A 107 3.73 -4.17 4.93
C LYS A 107 4.73 -4.52 6.02
N SER A 108 4.38 -4.20 7.26
CA SER A 108 5.12 -4.57 8.47
C SER A 108 4.71 -5.95 9.00
N GLY A 109 5.30 -6.33 10.15
CA GLY A 109 5.02 -7.51 10.99
C GLY A 109 3.99 -8.54 10.51
N GLN A 110 2.74 -8.42 10.96
CA GLN A 110 1.71 -9.44 10.77
C GLN A 110 1.40 -9.73 9.29
N THR A 111 1.13 -8.70 8.49
CA THR A 111 0.75 -8.89 7.09
C THR A 111 1.92 -9.40 6.26
N LYS A 112 3.15 -8.98 6.57
CA LYS A 112 4.36 -9.50 5.92
C LYS A 112 4.55 -10.99 6.18
N LEU A 113 4.31 -11.45 7.41
CA LEU A 113 4.36 -12.88 7.74
C LEU A 113 3.21 -13.66 7.08
N LYS A 114 2.00 -13.09 7.07
CA LYS A 114 0.84 -13.71 6.42
C LYS A 114 1.07 -13.99 4.94
N SER A 115 1.62 -13.02 4.19
CA SER A 115 1.87 -13.20 2.76
C SER A 115 3.00 -14.19 2.44
N VAL A 116 3.84 -14.52 3.43
CA VAL A 116 4.78 -15.65 3.34
C VAL A 116 4.07 -16.97 3.66
N LEU A 117 3.33 -17.01 4.76
CA LEU A 117 2.74 -18.24 5.27
C LEU A 117 1.67 -18.80 4.33
N VAL A 118 0.78 -17.96 3.80
CA VAL A 118 -0.30 -18.42 2.91
C VAL A 118 0.26 -18.91 1.57
N ASP A 119 1.27 -18.22 1.02
CA ASP A 119 1.98 -18.67 -0.19
C ASP A 119 2.65 -20.03 0.04
N PHE A 120 3.29 -20.23 1.21
CA PHE A 120 3.84 -21.52 1.60
C PHE A 120 2.77 -22.62 1.74
N LEU A 121 1.68 -22.36 2.47
CA LEU A 121 0.64 -23.35 2.73
C LEU A 121 -0.02 -23.80 1.42
N VAL A 122 -0.46 -22.84 0.59
CA VAL A 122 -1.10 -23.13 -0.70
C VAL A 122 -0.10 -23.77 -1.67
N GLY A 123 1.15 -23.30 -1.69
CA GLY A 123 2.22 -23.89 -2.50
C GLY A 123 2.58 -25.32 -2.10
N ALA A 124 2.42 -25.67 -0.82
CA ALA A 124 2.61 -27.02 -0.31
C ALA A 124 1.38 -27.94 -0.52
N GLY A 125 0.31 -27.45 -1.15
CA GLY A 125 -0.91 -28.21 -1.38
C GLY A 125 -1.86 -28.26 -0.18
N LEU A 126 -1.68 -27.39 0.81
CA LEU A 126 -2.56 -27.28 1.98
C LEU A 126 -3.64 -26.23 1.71
N LYS A 127 -4.90 -26.64 1.84
CA LYS A 127 -6.03 -25.75 1.56
C LYS A 127 -6.38 -24.94 2.81
N THR A 128 -5.82 -23.74 2.94
CA THR A 128 -6.21 -22.80 4.01
C THR A 128 -7.69 -22.43 3.86
N LYS A 129 -8.49 -22.74 4.90
CA LYS A 129 -9.94 -22.51 4.96
C LYS A 129 -10.34 -21.40 5.92
N SER A 130 -9.53 -21.11 6.94
CA SER A 130 -9.80 -20.03 7.89
C SER A 130 -8.52 -19.30 8.27
N ILE A 131 -8.60 -17.97 8.29
CA ILE A 131 -7.55 -17.05 8.71
C ILE A 131 -8.19 -16.04 9.67
N VAL A 132 -7.83 -16.10 10.94
CA VAL A 132 -8.31 -15.15 11.95
C VAL A 132 -7.13 -14.33 12.45
N SER A 133 -7.12 -13.04 12.15
CA SER A 133 -6.02 -12.11 12.47
C SER A 133 -6.45 -11.06 13.49
N TYR A 134 -6.18 -11.32 14.76
CA TYR A 134 -6.38 -10.35 15.85
C TYR A 134 -5.16 -9.48 16.08
N ASN A 135 -5.39 -8.23 16.45
CA ASN A 135 -4.34 -7.28 16.80
C ASN A 135 -4.79 -6.34 17.92
N HIS A 136 -3.87 -5.95 18.79
CA HIS A 136 -4.07 -4.79 19.64
C HIS A 136 -2.78 -3.98 19.83
N LEU A 137 -2.94 -2.66 19.94
CA LEU A 137 -1.88 -1.68 20.11
C LEU A 137 -2.40 -0.45 20.87
N GLY A 138 -1.51 0.28 21.54
CA GLY A 138 -1.82 1.39 22.45
C GLY A 138 -1.29 2.76 22.01
N ASN A 139 -0.62 2.84 20.86
CA ASN A 139 -0.14 4.10 20.29
C ASN A 139 -1.28 4.88 19.58
N ASN A 140 -0.94 6.04 19.00
CA ASN A 140 -1.91 6.90 18.33
C ASN A 140 -2.53 6.26 17.08
N ASP A 141 -1.81 5.35 16.39
CA ASP A 141 -2.37 4.58 15.28
C ASP A 141 -3.53 3.70 15.77
N GLY A 142 -3.31 2.92 16.83
CA GLY A 142 -4.38 2.14 17.46
C GLY A 142 -5.57 2.98 17.93
N LYS A 143 -5.29 4.16 18.48
CA LYS A 143 -6.34 5.10 18.91
C LYS A 143 -7.15 5.61 17.71
N ASN A 144 -6.50 6.01 16.63
CA ASN A 144 -7.17 6.46 15.40
C ASN A 144 -8.00 5.34 14.75
N LEU A 145 -7.45 4.12 14.70
CA LEU A 145 -8.11 2.93 14.15
C LEU A 145 -9.24 2.37 15.04
N SER A 146 -9.48 2.94 16.22
CA SER A 146 -10.66 2.60 17.04
C SER A 146 -11.97 3.11 16.43
N ALA A 147 -11.89 4.10 15.54
CA ALA A 147 -13.03 4.62 14.81
C ALA A 147 -13.36 3.73 13.59
N PRO A 148 -14.65 3.33 13.39
CA PRO A 148 -15.02 2.35 12.36
C PRO A 148 -14.63 2.71 10.92
N GLN A 149 -14.70 3.99 10.55
CA GLN A 149 -14.38 4.43 9.18
C GLN A 149 -12.89 4.31 8.86
N GLN A 150 -12.01 4.60 9.84
CA GLN A 150 -10.57 4.44 9.71
C GLN A 150 -10.18 2.96 9.77
N PHE A 151 -10.83 2.19 10.63
CA PHE A 151 -10.65 0.74 10.68
C PHE A 151 -10.98 0.08 9.34
N ARG A 152 -12.08 0.49 8.69
CA ARG A 152 -12.51 -0.08 7.40
C ARG A 152 -11.41 0.02 6.34
N SER A 153 -10.69 1.13 6.27
CA SER A 153 -9.55 1.29 5.37
C SER A 153 -8.49 0.20 5.61
N LYS A 154 -8.12 -0.02 6.87
CA LYS A 154 -7.12 -1.01 7.30
C LYS A 154 -7.60 -2.46 7.15
N GLU A 155 -8.90 -2.69 7.31
CA GLU A 155 -9.52 -4.00 7.16
C GLU A 155 -9.41 -4.48 5.70
N ILE A 156 -9.70 -3.60 4.74
CA ILE A 156 -9.62 -3.92 3.31
C ILE A 156 -8.17 -4.28 2.93
N SER A 157 -7.18 -3.44 3.29
CA SER A 157 -5.77 -3.69 2.94
C SER A 157 -5.20 -4.98 3.56
N LYS A 158 -5.67 -5.37 4.75
CA LYS A 158 -5.24 -6.59 5.43
C LYS A 158 -5.93 -7.87 4.97
N SER A 159 -7.10 -7.76 4.36
CA SER A 159 -7.91 -8.91 3.92
C SER A 159 -7.53 -9.34 2.51
N ASN A 160 -7.30 -8.40 1.59
CA ASN A 160 -7.05 -8.71 0.18
C ASN A 160 -5.68 -9.36 -0.10
N VAL A 161 -4.78 -9.41 0.88
CA VAL A 161 -3.40 -9.89 0.72
C VAL A 161 -3.28 -11.39 0.37
N VAL A 162 -4.36 -12.16 0.47
CA VAL A 162 -4.39 -13.60 0.21
C VAL A 162 -5.12 -13.98 -1.07
N ASP A 163 -5.85 -13.04 -1.68
CA ASP A 163 -6.78 -13.31 -2.79
C ASP A 163 -6.07 -13.91 -4.01
N ASP A 164 -4.94 -13.33 -4.42
CA ASP A 164 -4.15 -13.79 -5.58
C ASP A 164 -3.54 -15.17 -5.35
N THR A 165 -3.10 -15.44 -4.11
CA THR A 165 -2.50 -16.74 -3.74
C THR A 165 -3.54 -17.86 -3.77
N VAL A 166 -4.76 -17.58 -3.27
CA VAL A 166 -5.89 -18.53 -3.30
C VAL A 166 -6.32 -18.80 -4.75
N GLN A 167 -6.45 -17.75 -5.56
CA GLN A 167 -6.85 -17.86 -6.97
C GLN A 167 -5.80 -18.58 -7.84
N ALA A 168 -4.52 -18.55 -7.44
CA ALA A 168 -3.44 -19.20 -8.18
C ALA A 168 -3.50 -20.74 -8.15
N ASN A 169 -4.30 -21.36 -7.26
CA ASN A 169 -4.39 -22.81 -7.14
C ASN A 169 -5.83 -23.32 -7.33
N PRO A 170 -6.28 -23.52 -8.59
CA PRO A 170 -7.64 -23.96 -8.89
C PRO A 170 -7.92 -25.43 -8.50
N ILE A 171 -6.88 -26.21 -8.15
CA ILE A 171 -7.05 -27.58 -7.66
C ILE A 171 -7.60 -27.56 -6.23
N LEU A 172 -7.07 -26.66 -5.38
CA LEU A 172 -7.52 -26.51 -4.01
C LEU A 172 -8.80 -25.68 -3.92
N TYR A 173 -8.91 -24.61 -4.71
CA TYR A 173 -9.98 -23.62 -4.61
C TYR A 173 -10.81 -23.56 -5.88
N GLY A 174 -12.13 -23.69 -5.73
CA GLY A 174 -13.06 -23.41 -6.82
C GLY A 174 -13.17 -21.91 -7.13
N PRO A 175 -13.84 -21.51 -8.23
CA PRO A 175 -13.90 -20.11 -8.67
C PRO A 175 -14.45 -19.11 -7.65
N GLN A 176 -15.27 -19.57 -6.70
CA GLN A 176 -15.88 -18.75 -5.64
C GLN A 176 -15.42 -19.18 -4.24
N ASP A 177 -14.49 -20.13 -4.14
CA ASP A 177 -13.99 -20.62 -2.86
C ASP A 177 -12.94 -19.64 -2.33
N LYS A 178 -13.12 -19.21 -1.08
CA LYS A 178 -12.19 -18.36 -0.34
C LYS A 178 -12.10 -18.86 1.10
N PRO A 179 -10.96 -18.68 1.77
CA PRO A 179 -10.93 -18.88 3.21
C PRO A 179 -11.86 -17.88 3.91
N ASP A 180 -12.46 -18.31 5.01
CA ASP A 180 -13.00 -17.37 5.98
C ASP A 180 -11.85 -16.48 6.45
N HIS A 181 -12.00 -15.15 6.34
CA HIS A 181 -10.95 -14.22 6.71
C HIS A 181 -11.50 -13.11 7.61
N CYS A 182 -11.09 -13.14 8.88
CA CYS A 182 -11.46 -12.14 9.86
C CYS A 182 -10.23 -11.31 10.28
N VAL A 183 -10.36 -9.99 10.28
CA VAL A 183 -9.32 -9.06 10.76
C VAL A 183 -9.90 -8.26 11.92
N VAL A 184 -9.18 -8.20 13.04
CA VAL A 184 -9.58 -7.42 14.21
C VAL A 184 -8.42 -6.54 14.65
N ILE A 185 -8.72 -5.28 14.97
CA ILE A 185 -7.80 -4.34 15.61
C ILE A 185 -8.49 -3.73 16.82
N LYS A 186 -7.83 -3.75 17.98
CA LYS A 186 -8.32 -3.13 19.22
C LYS A 186 -7.30 -2.14 19.78
N TYR A 187 -7.81 -1.03 20.29
CA TYR A 187 -7.00 -0.08 21.03
C TYR A 187 -6.86 -0.53 22.49
N VAL A 188 -5.62 -0.79 22.90
CA VAL A 188 -5.27 -1.20 24.28
C VAL A 188 -4.11 -0.33 24.74
N PRO A 189 -4.36 0.77 25.48
CA PRO A 189 -3.33 1.76 25.80
C PRO A 189 -2.06 1.19 26.44
N TYR A 190 -2.19 0.16 27.27
CA TYR A 190 -1.11 -0.39 28.07
C TYR A 190 0.09 -0.88 27.24
N VAL A 191 -0.15 -1.43 26.04
CA VAL A 191 0.92 -2.00 25.22
C VAL A 191 1.70 -0.96 24.41
N GLY A 192 1.25 0.31 24.39
CA GLY A 192 1.93 1.38 23.67
C GLY A 192 2.18 1.03 22.19
N ASP A 193 3.41 1.23 21.72
CA ASP A 193 3.85 0.89 20.36
C ASP A 193 4.11 -0.61 20.15
N SER A 194 4.17 -1.39 21.23
CA SER A 194 4.43 -2.84 21.23
C SER A 194 3.16 -3.62 20.87
N LYS A 195 2.74 -3.46 19.62
CA LYS A 195 1.59 -4.14 19.01
C LYS A 195 1.70 -5.65 19.18
N ARG A 196 0.59 -6.29 19.56
CA ARG A 196 0.47 -7.76 19.61
C ARG A 196 -0.39 -8.23 18.46
N ALA A 197 0.13 -9.17 17.69
CA ALA A 197 -0.57 -9.85 16.60
C ALA A 197 -0.80 -11.31 17.00
N LEU A 198 -2.04 -11.77 16.91
CA LEU A 198 -2.41 -13.16 17.14
C LEU A 198 -3.15 -13.66 15.91
N ASP A 199 -2.62 -14.70 15.30
CA ASP A 199 -3.18 -15.26 14.08
C ASP A 199 -3.44 -16.76 14.25
N GLU A 200 -4.58 -17.21 13.76
CA GLU A 200 -4.90 -18.63 13.59
C GLU A 200 -5.10 -18.92 12.10
N TYR A 201 -4.41 -19.95 11.60
CA TYR A 201 -4.57 -20.49 10.26
C TYR A 201 -5.05 -21.92 10.38
N THR A 202 -6.22 -22.22 9.83
CA THR A 202 -6.74 -23.59 9.76
C THR A 202 -6.82 -24.01 8.29
N SER A 203 -6.18 -25.13 7.97
CA SER A 203 -6.11 -25.70 6.63
C SER A 203 -6.66 -27.13 6.60
N GLU A 204 -7.35 -27.47 5.52
CA GLU A 204 -7.70 -28.86 5.19
C GLU A 204 -6.47 -29.57 4.61
N ILE A 205 -6.26 -30.82 5.03
CA ILE A 205 -5.20 -31.70 4.55
C ILE A 205 -5.77 -33.04 4.08
N MET A 206 -4.92 -33.95 3.61
CA MET A 206 -5.35 -35.25 3.08
C MET A 206 -6.25 -36.02 4.06
N MET A 207 -7.14 -36.85 3.51
CA MET A 207 -8.02 -37.76 4.26
C MET A 207 -8.95 -37.08 5.28
N GLY A 208 -9.34 -35.82 5.02
CA GLY A 208 -10.25 -35.06 5.89
C GLY A 208 -9.60 -34.56 7.17
N GLY A 209 -8.27 -34.61 7.27
CA GLY A 209 -7.54 -34.04 8.39
C GLY A 209 -7.53 -32.51 8.36
N THR A 210 -7.14 -31.91 9.48
CA THR A 210 -6.92 -30.47 9.62
C THR A 210 -5.51 -30.17 10.12
N ASN A 211 -4.96 -29.05 9.66
CA ASN A 211 -3.75 -28.46 10.21
C ASN A 211 -4.12 -27.08 10.79
N THR A 212 -3.73 -26.81 12.03
CA THR A 212 -3.95 -25.52 12.69
C THR A 212 -2.62 -24.95 13.14
N ILE A 213 -2.35 -23.71 12.75
CA ILE A 213 -1.18 -22.94 13.14
C ILE A 213 -1.65 -21.72 13.93
N VAL A 214 -1.20 -21.61 15.19
CA VAL A 214 -1.44 -20.43 16.03
C VAL A 214 -0.13 -19.66 16.17
N ILE A 215 -0.16 -18.37 15.86
CA ILE A 215 0.99 -17.48 15.89
C ILE A 215 0.72 -16.35 16.86
N HIS A 216 1.67 -16.10 17.75
CA HIS A 216 1.75 -14.87 18.53
C HIS A 216 2.99 -14.10 18.11
N ASN A 217 2.82 -12.83 17.74
CA ASN A 217 3.89 -11.95 17.30
C ASN A 217 3.86 -10.64 18.08
N THR A 218 4.96 -10.32 18.77
CA THR A 218 5.20 -9.01 19.39
C THR A 218 5.90 -8.12 18.37
N CYS A 219 5.23 -7.06 17.94
CA CYS A 219 5.69 -6.12 16.94
C CYS A 219 5.92 -4.76 17.61
N GLU A 220 7.17 -4.31 17.76
CA GLU A 220 7.45 -2.90 17.97
C GLU A 220 7.17 -2.17 16.65
N ASP A 221 5.95 -1.67 16.48
CA ASP A 221 5.38 -1.38 15.16
C ASP A 221 6.16 -0.25 14.45
N SER A 222 6.58 0.76 15.21
CA SER A 222 7.41 1.85 14.68
C SER A 222 8.80 1.37 14.26
N LEU A 223 9.41 0.43 15.00
CA LEU A 223 10.73 -0.12 14.66
C LEU A 223 10.67 -1.05 13.43
N LEU A 224 9.52 -1.67 13.17
CA LEU A 224 9.29 -2.43 11.93
C LEU A 224 8.94 -1.52 10.75
N ALA A 225 8.22 -0.41 10.97
CA ALA A 225 7.78 0.50 9.91
C ALA A 225 8.89 1.47 9.44
N SER A 226 9.72 1.97 10.36
CA SER A 226 10.80 2.92 10.04
C SER A 226 11.76 2.44 8.94
N PRO A 227 12.30 1.20 8.96
CA PRO A 227 13.16 0.72 7.87
C PRO A 227 12.39 0.57 6.54
N ILE A 228 11.09 0.27 6.58
CA ILE A 228 10.26 0.21 5.37
C ILE A 228 10.13 1.60 4.72
N ILE A 229 10.00 2.66 5.51
CA ILE A 229 9.99 4.05 5.02
C ILE A 229 11.30 4.37 4.29
N LEU A 230 12.44 3.96 4.87
CA LEU A 230 13.75 4.16 4.26
C LEU A 230 13.86 3.38 2.94
N ASP A 231 13.49 2.10 2.93
CA ASP A 231 13.54 1.26 1.73
C ASP A 231 12.65 1.81 0.60
N LEU A 232 11.46 2.30 0.95
CA LEU A 232 10.53 2.93 0.00
C LEU A 232 11.15 4.17 -0.65
N ALA A 233 11.75 5.07 0.16
CA ALA A 233 12.41 6.26 -0.36
C ALA A 233 13.62 5.91 -1.24
N ILE A 234 14.46 4.97 -0.78
CA ILE A 234 15.67 4.54 -1.50
C ILE A 234 15.32 3.88 -2.84
N LEU A 235 14.39 2.93 -2.85
CA LEU A 235 13.98 2.25 -4.08
C LEU A 235 13.27 3.19 -5.04
N THR A 236 12.46 4.13 -4.53
CA THR A 236 11.81 5.14 -5.36
C THR A 236 12.84 6.06 -6.02
N GLU A 237 13.83 6.54 -5.27
CA GLU A 237 14.93 7.36 -5.81
C GLU A 237 15.73 6.58 -6.87
N LEU A 238 16.06 5.32 -6.58
CA LEU A 238 16.77 4.45 -7.51
C LEU A 238 16.00 4.31 -8.82
N CYS A 239 14.70 4.03 -8.74
CA CYS A 239 13.84 3.92 -9.91
C CYS A 239 13.76 5.22 -10.71
N GLN A 240 13.87 6.40 -10.07
CA GLN A 240 13.95 7.70 -10.78
C GLN A 240 15.22 7.88 -11.60
N ARG A 241 16.26 7.08 -11.37
CA ARG A 241 17.51 7.11 -12.17
C ARG A 241 17.56 6.05 -13.26
N VAL A 242 16.66 5.06 -13.22
CA VAL A 242 16.66 3.97 -14.18
C VAL A 242 15.89 4.40 -15.43
N THR A 243 16.53 4.27 -16.57
CA THR A 243 15.89 4.31 -17.88
C THR A 243 16.31 3.10 -18.70
N PHE A 244 15.42 2.64 -19.57
CA PHE A 244 15.67 1.49 -20.46
C PHE A 244 14.94 1.69 -21.78
N CYS A 245 15.36 0.97 -22.81
CA CYS A 245 14.70 0.88 -24.10
C CYS A 245 14.62 -0.60 -24.50
N THR A 246 13.78 -0.92 -25.48
CA THR A 246 13.68 -2.27 -26.05
C THR A 246 13.99 -2.23 -27.54
N GLU A 247 14.13 -3.39 -28.18
CA GLU A 247 14.25 -3.44 -29.64
C GLU A 247 13.01 -2.85 -30.35
N ALA A 248 11.83 -2.95 -29.72
CA ALA A 248 10.58 -2.40 -30.25
C ALA A 248 10.43 -0.90 -29.97
N ASP A 249 10.94 -0.42 -28.83
CA ASP A 249 10.88 0.98 -28.38
C ASP A 249 12.30 1.50 -28.11
N PRO A 250 12.99 2.07 -29.12
CA PRO A 250 14.40 2.44 -29.01
C PRO A 250 14.66 3.69 -28.17
N GLU A 251 13.63 4.48 -27.87
CA GLU A 251 13.74 5.63 -26.98
C GLU A 251 13.83 5.20 -25.52
N PHE A 252 14.80 5.73 -24.79
CA PHE A 252 14.94 5.48 -23.36
C PHE A 252 13.75 6.03 -22.59
N GLN A 253 13.11 5.17 -21.79
CA GLN A 253 11.97 5.50 -20.95
C GLN A 253 12.24 5.03 -19.52
N GLY A 254 11.61 5.70 -18.56
CA GLY A 254 11.60 5.22 -17.17
C GLY A 254 10.53 4.15 -16.95
N PHE A 255 10.38 3.73 -15.70
CA PHE A 255 9.25 2.90 -15.29
C PHE A 255 7.90 3.63 -15.46
N HIS A 256 6.81 2.86 -15.41
CA HIS A 256 5.46 3.41 -15.33
C HIS A 256 5.28 4.26 -14.05
N SER A 257 4.46 5.32 -14.10
CA SER A 257 4.21 6.22 -12.96
C SER A 257 3.72 5.50 -11.70
N VAL A 258 2.91 4.46 -11.85
CA VAL A 258 2.59 3.54 -10.74
C VAL A 258 3.75 2.56 -10.54
N LEU A 259 4.52 2.76 -9.47
CA LEU A 259 5.76 2.02 -9.22
C LEU A 259 5.49 0.71 -8.45
N SER A 260 4.95 -0.31 -9.13
CA SER A 260 4.62 -1.60 -8.52
C SER A 260 5.84 -2.40 -8.02
N ILE A 261 7.06 -2.01 -8.40
CA ILE A 261 8.33 -2.65 -7.95
C ILE A 261 8.44 -2.61 -6.43
N VAL A 262 7.94 -1.56 -5.78
CA VAL A 262 8.00 -1.44 -4.31
C VAL A 262 6.88 -2.22 -3.59
N ALA A 263 6.10 -3.04 -4.30
CA ALA A 263 5.02 -3.84 -3.72
C ALA A 263 5.46 -4.75 -2.56
N PHE A 264 6.75 -5.14 -2.51
CA PHE A 264 7.35 -5.84 -1.37
C PHE A 264 7.13 -5.12 -0.02
N LEU A 265 6.97 -3.80 -0.06
CA LEU A 265 6.89 -2.91 1.11
C LEU A 265 5.46 -2.43 1.40
N CYS A 266 4.48 -2.76 0.55
CA CYS A 266 3.08 -2.31 0.64
C CYS A 266 2.11 -3.49 0.86
N LYS A 267 1.06 -3.32 1.68
CA LYS A 267 0.07 -4.36 1.96
C LYS A 267 -0.94 -4.51 0.82
N ALA A 268 -1.36 -3.39 0.25
CA ALA A 268 -2.28 -3.33 -0.87
C ALA A 268 -1.58 -2.59 -2.02
N PRO A 269 -0.66 -3.27 -2.73
CA PRO A 269 0.18 -2.60 -3.72
C PRO A 269 -0.67 -2.02 -4.87
N LEU A 270 -0.46 -0.74 -5.16
CA LEU A 270 -0.99 -0.10 -6.35
C LEU A 270 -0.22 -0.64 -7.58
N VAL A 271 -0.97 -1.02 -8.60
CA VAL A 271 -0.42 -1.59 -9.85
C VAL A 271 -0.93 -0.81 -11.07
N PRO A 272 -0.18 -0.81 -12.19
CA PRO A 272 -0.67 -0.24 -13.44
C PRO A 272 -2.01 -0.82 -13.86
N GLU A 273 -2.85 -0.02 -14.51
CA GLU A 273 -4.17 -0.45 -14.97
C GLU A 273 -4.07 -1.69 -15.88
N GLY A 274 -4.97 -2.65 -15.69
CA GLY A 274 -4.98 -3.90 -16.45
C GLY A 274 -3.92 -4.93 -16.05
N THR A 275 -3.10 -4.65 -15.03
CA THR A 275 -2.10 -5.61 -14.52
C THR A 275 -2.55 -6.29 -13.22
N PRO A 276 -2.17 -7.56 -12.97
CA PRO A 276 -2.59 -8.27 -11.78
C PRO A 276 -1.82 -7.79 -10.54
N VAL A 277 -2.51 -7.83 -9.39
CA VAL A 277 -1.88 -7.66 -8.09
C VAL A 277 -1.21 -8.98 -7.67
N VAL A 278 0.03 -8.89 -7.18
CA VAL A 278 0.77 -10.03 -6.60
C VAL A 278 1.15 -9.68 -5.17
N ASN A 279 0.71 -10.46 -4.19
CA ASN A 279 0.96 -10.23 -2.76
C ASN A 279 2.00 -11.17 -2.14
N ALA A 280 2.25 -12.33 -2.77
CA ALA A 280 3.23 -13.31 -2.32
C ALA A 280 4.62 -12.66 -2.15
N LEU A 281 5.12 -12.64 -0.91
CA LEU A 281 6.25 -11.78 -0.53
C LEU A 281 7.54 -12.13 -1.28
N PHE A 282 7.83 -13.41 -1.45
CA PHE A 282 9.05 -13.86 -2.12
C PHE A 282 9.02 -13.58 -3.62
N ARG A 283 7.86 -13.64 -4.27
CA ARG A 283 7.72 -13.24 -5.69
C ARG A 283 7.99 -11.76 -5.88
N GLN A 284 7.49 -10.92 -4.97
CA GLN A 284 7.77 -9.48 -4.98
C GLN A 284 9.25 -9.19 -4.75
N ARG A 285 9.91 -9.93 -3.83
CA ARG A 285 11.35 -9.82 -3.62
C ARG A 285 12.15 -10.24 -4.87
N SER A 286 11.79 -11.36 -5.50
CA SER A 286 12.45 -11.83 -6.72
C SER A 286 12.30 -10.84 -7.87
N CYS A 287 11.20 -10.09 -7.96
CA CYS A 287 11.05 -9.00 -8.91
C CYS A 287 12.15 -7.94 -8.72
N ILE A 288 12.34 -7.45 -7.49
CA ILE A 288 13.39 -6.47 -7.17
C ILE A 288 14.78 -7.06 -7.46
N GLU A 289 15.06 -8.28 -7.01
CA GLU A 289 16.37 -8.92 -7.23
C GLU A 289 16.68 -9.11 -8.71
N ASN A 290 15.70 -9.50 -9.53
CA ASN A 290 15.91 -9.71 -10.96
C ASN A 290 16.08 -8.40 -11.74
N ILE A 291 15.47 -7.30 -11.30
CA ILE A 291 15.67 -5.97 -11.93
C ILE A 291 17.08 -5.43 -11.64
N LEU A 292 17.65 -5.75 -10.48
CA LEU A 292 18.96 -5.25 -10.05
C LEU A 292 20.15 -6.10 -10.50
N ARG A 293 19.89 -7.30 -11.05
CA ARG A 293 20.92 -8.22 -11.58
C ARG A 293 21.29 -7.88 -13.01
#